data_AF-A0A8S1PRE4-F1
#
_entry.id   AF-A0A8S1PRE4-F1
#
_cell.length_a   1.000
_cell.length_b   1.000
_cell.length_c   1.000
_cell.angle_alpha   90.00
_cell.angle_beta   90.00
_cell.angle_gamma   90.00
#
_symmetry.space_group_name_H-M   'P 1'
#
loop_
_entity.id
_entity.type
_entity.pdbx_description
1 polymer ?
#
loop_
_entity_poly.entity_id
_entity_poly.type
_entity_poly.pdbx_seq_one_letter_code
_entity_poly.pdbx_strand_id
1 'polypeptide(L)'
;MFVQSSISQGEIINEKSDIIRLKIQNEIEEASNFYQITKVESNFGNTFKQQEYLCRLCDNIELQILFNYDYPRSTPKYFVQQKFKKNPLIDEQTWQIQIIHENSLLNTLNEIFSQFQKYPPQPDEWIQQQVQDTHQDFPDQLIILNEQEMNILKRIPNAQQDENSLLDLILSIQKFQDLYQLITIRATNNQIIHEKVKENQNDIRKLKNDLQNIYNQFQQTQLDVQILISQCNNIQNKFSNQELLRLLQSKKEKLEQIGQQFYSKPQSANFEDQELLYKQFLNNRTEYHRYESIEIVLTQDINQQKSQII
;
A
#
# COMPACT_ATOMS: atom_id res chain seq x y z
N MET A 1 -62.14 8.37 10.15
CA MET A 1 -61.35 7.25 9.59
C MET A 1 -60.05 7.88 9.09
N PHE A 2 -59.00 7.88 9.90
CA PHE A 2 -57.71 8.47 9.54
C PHE A 2 -56.78 7.34 9.12
N VAL A 3 -56.40 7.32 7.84
CA VAL A 3 -55.42 6.39 7.31
C VAL A 3 -54.05 6.81 7.84
N GLN A 4 -53.50 6.05 8.77
CA GLN A 4 -52.08 6.15 9.12
C GLN A 4 -51.27 5.66 7.92
N SER A 5 -50.59 6.58 7.25
CA SER A 5 -49.57 6.23 6.26
C SER A 5 -48.37 5.62 6.99
N SER A 6 -48.26 4.31 6.93
CA SER A 6 -47.08 3.55 7.34
C SER A 6 -45.93 3.82 6.37
N ILE A 7 -45.26 4.97 6.51
CA ILE A 7 -43.96 5.16 5.86
C ILE A 7 -42.98 4.24 6.57
N SER A 8 -42.52 3.25 5.82
CA SER A 8 -41.50 2.27 6.17
C SER A 8 -40.29 2.96 6.79
N GLN A 9 -40.05 2.77 8.09
CA GLN A 9 -38.80 3.18 8.75
C GLN A 9 -37.55 2.59 8.05
N GLY A 10 -37.69 1.52 7.26
CA GLY A 10 -36.61 0.89 6.52
C GLY A 10 -36.08 1.69 5.31
N GLU A 11 -36.90 2.51 4.65
CA GLU A 11 -36.44 3.28 3.47
C GLU A 11 -35.65 4.53 3.87
N ILE A 12 -36.04 5.18 4.97
CA ILE A 12 -35.36 6.38 5.50
C ILE A 12 -33.97 6.05 6.08
N ILE A 13 -33.76 4.82 6.56
CA ILE A 13 -32.47 4.39 7.14
C ILE A 13 -31.39 4.24 6.06
N ASN A 14 -31.75 3.75 4.87
CA ASN A 14 -30.79 3.58 3.78
C ASN A 14 -30.33 4.94 3.23
N GLU A 15 -31.24 5.89 2.99
CA GLU A 15 -30.89 7.22 2.47
C GLU A 15 -29.97 8.00 3.42
N LYS A 16 -30.22 7.95 4.74
CA LYS A 16 -29.36 8.62 5.72
C LYS A 16 -27.99 7.97 5.83
N SER A 17 -27.90 6.64 5.74
CA SER A 17 -26.62 5.94 5.72
C SER A 17 -25.77 6.36 4.51
N ASP A 18 -26.39 6.50 3.34
CA ASP A 18 -25.68 6.87 2.12
C ASP A 18 -25.22 8.33 2.12
N ILE A 19 -26.00 9.25 2.69
CA ILE A 19 -25.59 10.65 2.89
C ILE A 19 -24.38 10.74 3.84
N ILE A 20 -24.38 9.97 4.94
CA ILE A 20 -23.28 9.96 5.90
C ILE A 20 -22.01 9.36 5.26
N ARG A 21 -22.15 8.27 4.51
CA ARG A 21 -21.04 7.68 3.74
C ARG A 21 -20.47 8.66 2.74
N LEU A 22 -21.32 9.36 1.99
CA LEU A 22 -20.90 10.35 1.01
C LEU A 22 -20.18 11.52 1.69
N LYS A 23 -20.67 11.97 2.86
CA LYS A 23 -19.99 13.02 3.62
C LYS A 23 -18.60 12.60 4.11
N ILE A 24 -18.49 11.40 4.69
CA ILE A 24 -17.20 10.84 5.13
C ILE A 24 -16.27 10.72 3.92
N GLN A 25 -16.76 10.20 2.80
CA GLN A 25 -15.99 10.05 1.58
C GLN A 25 -15.47 11.40 1.07
N ASN A 26 -16.32 12.43 1.01
CA ASN A 26 -15.91 13.77 0.57
C ASN A 26 -14.82 14.37 1.47
N GLU A 27 -14.93 14.22 2.79
CA GLU A 27 -13.90 14.70 3.71
C GLU A 27 -12.59 13.92 3.62
N ILE A 28 -12.67 12.60 3.39
CA ILE A 28 -11.51 11.76 3.13
C ILE A 28 -10.84 12.14 1.81
N GLU A 29 -11.61 12.34 0.74
CA GLU A 29 -11.08 12.79 -0.56
C GLU A 29 -10.41 14.16 -0.46
N GLU A 30 -11.02 15.10 0.26
CA GLU A 30 -10.43 16.41 0.53
C GLU A 30 -9.09 16.27 1.26
N ALA A 31 -9.04 15.50 2.35
CA ALA A 31 -7.84 15.28 3.13
C ALA A 31 -6.78 14.45 2.39
N SER A 32 -7.19 13.56 1.49
CA SER A 32 -6.29 12.71 0.68
C SER A 32 -5.45 13.50 -0.32
N ASN A 33 -5.81 14.74 -0.61
CA ASN A 33 -4.98 15.65 -1.42
C ASN A 33 -3.69 16.08 -0.69
N PHE A 34 -3.64 15.97 0.64
CA PHE A 34 -2.53 16.41 1.48
C PHE A 34 -1.86 15.25 2.23
N TYR A 35 -2.63 14.24 2.63
CA TYR A 35 -2.16 13.12 3.42
C TYR A 35 -2.45 11.79 2.73
N GLN A 36 -1.60 10.79 2.95
CA GLN A 36 -1.88 9.44 2.47
C GLN A 36 -2.91 8.78 3.38
N ILE A 37 -4.16 8.64 2.90
CA ILE A 37 -5.25 8.02 3.64
C ILE A 37 -5.70 6.73 2.94
N THR A 38 -5.79 5.63 3.67
CA THR A 38 -6.21 4.32 3.16
C THR A 38 -7.36 3.79 4.01
N LYS A 39 -8.40 3.27 3.37
CA LYS A 39 -9.51 2.64 4.08
C LYS A 39 -9.06 1.29 4.67
N VAL A 40 -9.38 1.05 5.94
CA VAL A 40 -9.08 -0.23 6.59
C VAL A 40 -10.27 -1.17 6.39
N GLU A 41 -10.04 -2.29 5.70
CA GLU A 41 -11.05 -3.35 5.57
C GLU A 41 -11.09 -4.17 6.86
N SER A 42 -12.06 -3.89 7.73
CA SER A 42 -12.23 -4.67 8.96
C SER A 42 -12.91 -6.02 8.64
N ASN A 43 -12.23 -7.12 8.96
CA ASN A 43 -12.75 -8.49 8.83
C ASN A 43 -13.88 -8.82 9.83
N PHE A 44 -14.30 -7.87 10.67
CA PHE A 44 -15.43 -8.02 11.57
C PHE A 44 -16.73 -7.79 10.79
N GLY A 45 -17.36 -8.90 10.39
CA GLY A 45 -18.61 -8.91 9.64
C GLY A 45 -19.65 -7.92 10.16
N ASN A 46 -20.20 -7.14 9.23
CA ASN A 46 -21.54 -6.55 9.31
C ASN A 46 -21.91 -5.68 10.52
N THR A 47 -20.96 -5.01 11.19
CA THR A 47 -21.35 -3.86 12.02
C THR A 47 -21.14 -2.58 11.23
N PHE A 48 -22.21 -2.14 10.55
CA PHE A 48 -22.37 -0.82 9.89
C PHE A 48 -22.12 0.39 10.82
N LYS A 49 -21.63 0.18 12.04
CA LYS A 49 -21.56 1.18 13.10
C LYS A 49 -20.34 2.08 12.97
N GLN A 50 -19.25 1.63 12.33
CA GLN A 50 -17.99 2.38 12.29
C GLN A 50 -17.28 2.23 10.93
N GLN A 51 -16.63 3.30 10.48
CA GLN A 51 -15.74 3.30 9.32
C GLN A 51 -14.34 3.70 9.77
N GLU A 52 -13.35 2.91 9.37
CA GLU A 52 -11.97 3.06 9.80
C GLU A 52 -11.05 3.38 8.63
N TYR A 53 -10.14 4.32 8.86
CA TYR A 53 -9.15 4.77 7.89
C TYR A 53 -7.79 4.89 8.58
N LEU A 54 -6.73 4.60 7.84
CA LEU A 54 -5.36 4.82 8.24
C LEU A 54 -4.82 6.04 7.50
N CYS A 55 -4.28 7.01 8.22
CA CYS A 55 -3.72 8.25 7.70
C CYS A 55 -2.26 8.37 8.11
N ARG A 56 -1.35 8.50 7.13
CA ARG A 56 0.05 8.80 7.38
C ARG A 56 0.25 10.32 7.38
N LEU A 57 0.51 10.89 8.55
CA LEU A 57 0.77 12.33 8.73
C LEU A 57 2.20 12.71 8.33
N CYS A 58 3.17 11.86 8.66
CA CYS A 58 4.58 11.98 8.25
C CYS A 58 5.26 10.61 8.31
N ASP A 59 6.52 10.51 7.89
CA ASP A 59 7.28 9.25 7.78
C ASP A 59 7.23 8.37 9.05
N ASN A 60 7.11 8.98 10.23
CA ASN A 60 7.11 8.28 11.52
C ASN A 60 5.79 8.37 12.29
N ILE A 61 4.70 8.88 11.70
CA ILE A 61 3.43 9.06 12.43
C ILE A 61 2.27 8.59 11.56
N GLU A 62 1.66 7.50 12.01
CA GLU A 62 0.44 6.92 11.43
C GLU A 62 -0.71 6.99 12.43
N LEU A 63 -1.85 7.47 11.94
CA LEU A 63 -3.08 7.65 12.69
C LEU A 63 -4.17 6.74 12.16
N GLN A 64 -4.88 6.07 13.05
CA GLN A 64 -6.16 5.46 12.74
C GLN A 64 -7.28 6.45 13.04
N ILE A 65 -8.09 6.73 12.04
CA ILE A 65 -9.24 7.61 12.09
C ILE A 65 -10.49 6.72 12.12
N LEU A 66 -11.37 6.96 13.09
CA LEU A 66 -12.58 6.21 13.28
C LEU A 66 -13.79 7.14 13.21
N PHE A 67 -14.65 6.92 12.22
CA PHE A 67 -15.93 7.59 12.07
C PHE A 67 -17.05 6.68 12.61
N ASN A 68 -17.89 7.21 13.49
CA ASN A 68 -19.11 6.50 13.88
C ASN A 68 -20.25 6.79 12.88
N TYR A 69 -21.23 5.89 12.83
CA TYR A 69 -22.39 5.99 11.93
C TYR A 69 -23.28 7.22 12.15
N ASP A 70 -23.13 7.93 13.27
CA ASP A 70 -23.86 9.15 13.59
C ASP A 70 -23.10 10.43 13.19
N TYR A 71 -21.97 10.32 12.49
CA TYR A 71 -21.26 11.45 11.89
C TYR A 71 -22.19 12.30 11.00
N PRO A 72 -22.16 13.65 11.05
CA PRO A 72 -21.23 14.53 11.78
C PRO A 72 -21.66 14.88 13.21
N ARG A 73 -22.63 14.18 13.82
CA ARG A 73 -23.05 14.47 15.21
C ARG A 73 -22.00 14.01 16.22
N SER A 74 -21.38 12.87 15.96
CA SER A 74 -20.18 12.45 16.68
C SER A 74 -18.95 12.93 15.92
N THR A 75 -17.92 13.28 16.67
CA THR A 75 -16.63 13.63 16.10
C THR A 75 -15.83 12.36 15.78
N PRO A 76 -15.02 12.39 14.72
CA PRO A 76 -14.11 11.28 14.43
C PRO A 76 -13.11 11.14 15.58
N LYS A 77 -12.73 9.90 15.89
CA LYS A 77 -11.68 9.62 16.87
C LYS A 77 -10.38 9.31 16.16
N TYR A 78 -9.26 9.72 16.75
CA TYR A 78 -7.94 9.62 16.15
C TYR A 78 -7.03 8.90 17.14
N PHE A 79 -6.39 7.84 16.69
CA PHE A 79 -5.54 6.99 17.50
C PHE A 79 -4.17 6.90 16.88
N VAL A 80 -3.11 7.00 17.68
CA VAL A 80 -1.77 6.69 17.20
C VAL A 80 -1.58 5.17 17.11
N GLN A 81 -1.02 4.70 16.00
CA GLN A 81 -0.71 3.27 15.84
C GLN A 81 0.59 2.86 16.56
N GLN A 82 1.46 3.82 16.82
CA GLN A 82 2.76 3.60 17.43
C GLN A 82 2.76 4.02 18.90
N LYS A 83 3.47 3.26 19.73
CA LYS A 83 3.69 3.61 21.13
C LYS A 83 4.79 4.66 21.23
N PHE A 84 4.44 5.81 21.80
CA PHE A 84 5.36 6.90 22.06
C PHE A 84 5.63 7.03 23.55
N LYS A 85 6.75 7.65 23.91
CA LYS A 85 6.92 8.23 25.25
C LYS A 85 5.77 9.19 25.53
N LYS A 86 5.45 9.35 26.81
CA LYS A 86 4.42 10.26 27.33
C LYS A 86 4.36 11.57 26.53
N ASN A 87 3.29 11.74 25.77
CA ASN A 87 3.01 12.95 25.01
C ASN A 87 1.75 13.61 25.58
N PRO A 88 1.74 14.91 25.87
CA PRO A 88 0.59 15.58 26.47
C PRO A 88 -0.68 15.54 25.61
N LEU A 89 -0.54 15.28 24.30
CA LEU A 89 -1.65 15.23 23.35
C LEU A 89 -2.24 13.82 23.20
N ILE A 90 -1.60 12.80 23.77
CA ILE A 90 -1.96 11.40 23.59
C ILE A 90 -2.33 10.81 24.95
N ASP A 91 -3.53 10.26 25.06
CA ASP A 91 -3.93 9.50 26.24
C ASP A 91 -3.15 8.16 26.30
N GLU A 92 -2.41 7.94 27.39
CA GLU A 92 -1.52 6.77 27.52
C GLU A 92 -2.26 5.42 27.61
N GLN A 93 -3.55 5.42 27.99
CA GLN A 93 -4.33 4.19 28.16
C GLN A 93 -5.01 3.77 26.86
N THR A 94 -5.54 4.75 26.14
CA THR A 94 -6.36 4.54 24.94
C THR A 94 -5.63 4.83 23.64
N TRP A 95 -4.47 5.50 23.72
CA TRP A 95 -3.70 6.01 22.56
C TRP A 95 -4.49 6.98 21.68
N GLN A 96 -5.57 7.53 22.23
CA GLN A 96 -6.39 8.52 21.54
C GLN A 96 -5.73 9.90 21.62
N ILE A 97 -5.74 10.61 20.50
CA ILE A 97 -5.30 12.00 20.44
C ILE A 97 -6.40 12.89 21.01
N GLN A 98 -6.03 13.77 21.95
CA GLN A 98 -6.93 14.77 22.51
C GLN A 98 -7.09 15.91 21.52
N ILE A 99 -8.31 16.08 20.99
CA ILE A 99 -8.65 17.16 20.07
C ILE A 99 -9.25 18.31 20.87
N ILE A 100 -8.72 19.51 20.63
CA ILE A 100 -9.14 20.73 21.33
C ILE A 100 -10.28 21.43 20.56
N HIS A 101 -10.32 21.30 19.23
CA HIS A 101 -11.31 21.95 18.37
C HIS A 101 -11.96 21.00 17.36
N GLU A 102 -13.28 21.01 17.32
CA GLU A 102 -14.08 20.18 16.41
C GLU A 102 -14.29 20.92 15.08
N ASN A 103 -13.45 20.62 14.09
CA ASN A 103 -13.50 21.18 12.73
C ASN A 103 -13.65 20.07 11.68
N SER A 104 -13.56 20.41 10.38
CA SER A 104 -13.48 19.40 9.30
C SER A 104 -12.28 18.47 9.50
N LEU A 105 -12.33 17.27 8.88
CA LEU A 105 -11.23 16.30 8.94
C LEU A 105 -9.87 16.92 8.60
N LEU A 106 -9.76 17.61 7.46
CA LEU A 106 -8.51 18.20 7.00
C LEU A 106 -7.94 19.21 8.01
N ASN A 107 -8.79 20.09 8.55
CA ASN A 107 -8.36 21.08 9.54
C ASN A 107 -7.91 20.41 10.84
N THR A 108 -8.61 19.35 11.26
CA THR A 108 -8.24 18.57 12.44
C THR A 108 -6.88 17.88 12.24
N LEU A 109 -6.64 17.28 11.08
CA LEU A 109 -5.33 16.66 10.75
C LEU A 109 -4.20 17.70 10.71
N ASN A 110 -4.43 18.87 10.12
CA ASN A 110 -3.46 19.97 10.10
C ASN A 110 -3.15 20.49 11.51
N GLU A 111 -4.15 20.55 12.39
CA GLU A 111 -3.97 20.92 13.79
C GLU A 111 -3.14 19.88 14.53
N ILE A 112 -3.48 18.59 14.42
CA ILE A 112 -2.71 17.49 15.02
C ILE A 112 -1.25 17.56 14.55
N PHE A 113 -1.03 17.72 13.24
CA PHE A 113 0.31 17.85 12.68
C PHE A 113 1.07 19.05 13.27
N SER A 114 0.43 20.21 13.34
CA SER A 114 1.03 21.43 13.93
C SER A 114 1.37 21.26 15.41
N GLN A 115 0.54 20.52 16.16
CA GLN A 115 0.77 20.23 17.57
C GLN A 115 1.92 19.25 17.75
N PHE A 116 2.03 18.22 16.91
CA PHE A 116 3.17 17.31 16.90
C PHE A 116 4.47 17.98 16.42
N GLN A 117 4.42 19.05 15.62
CA GLN A 117 5.63 19.85 15.36
C GLN A 117 6.13 20.58 16.61
N LYS A 118 5.23 21.04 17.48
CA LYS A 118 5.59 21.71 18.74
C LYS A 118 6.02 20.72 19.82
N TYR A 119 5.35 19.57 19.88
CA TYR A 119 5.59 18.50 20.84
C TYR A 119 5.79 17.17 20.10
N PRO A 120 6.96 16.97 19.47
CA PRO A 120 7.21 15.79 18.65
C PRO A 120 7.07 14.52 19.48
N PRO A 121 6.20 13.57 19.06
CA PRO A 121 6.08 12.30 19.74
C PRO A 121 7.41 11.56 19.60
N GLN A 122 8.05 11.29 20.74
CA GLN A 122 9.30 10.55 20.76
C GLN A 122 8.97 9.06 20.84
N PRO A 123 9.53 8.23 19.95
CA PRO A 123 9.41 6.78 20.07
C PRO A 123 9.90 6.32 21.45
N ASP A 124 9.22 5.32 22.02
CA ASP A 124 9.60 4.77 23.32
C ASP A 124 11.02 4.19 23.25
N GLU A 125 11.92 4.71 24.08
CA GLU A 125 13.33 4.27 24.14
C GLU A 125 13.45 2.79 24.50
N TRP A 126 12.52 2.25 25.29
CA TRP A 126 12.51 0.84 25.63
C TRP A 126 12.14 -0.02 24.41
N ILE A 127 11.20 0.43 23.58
CA ILE A 127 10.85 -0.24 22.32
C ILE A 127 11.99 -0.10 21.31
N GLN A 128 12.63 1.07 21.22
CA GLN A 128 13.80 1.24 20.35
C GLN A 128 14.97 0.35 20.79
N GLN A 129 15.20 0.20 22.10
CA GLN A 129 16.16 -0.76 22.63
C GLN A 129 15.77 -2.20 22.30
N GLN A 130 14.50 -2.60 22.45
CA GLN A 130 14.07 -3.95 22.06
C GLN A 130 14.17 -4.23 20.54
N VAL A 131 13.96 -3.23 19.69
CA VAL A 131 14.13 -3.34 18.23
C VAL A 131 15.62 -3.41 17.85
N GLN A 132 16.50 -2.74 18.60
CA GLN A 132 17.95 -2.88 18.43
C GLN A 132 18.48 -4.21 18.99
N ASP A 133 17.92 -4.68 20.11
CA ASP A 133 18.26 -5.96 20.75
C ASP A 133 17.68 -7.17 20.01
N THR A 134 16.69 -7.00 19.11
CA THR A 134 16.20 -8.09 18.23
C THR A 134 17.16 -8.43 17.09
N HIS A 135 18.24 -7.65 16.91
CA HIS A 135 19.38 -8.04 16.09
C HIS A 135 20.45 -8.81 16.87
N GLN A 136 20.31 -8.96 18.20
CA GLN A 136 21.08 -9.91 18.98
C GLN A 136 20.29 -11.22 19.08
N ASP A 137 20.96 -12.33 18.78
CA ASP A 137 20.42 -13.67 19.04
C ASP A 137 19.88 -13.74 20.47
N PHE A 138 18.68 -14.29 20.64
CA PHE A 138 18.10 -14.54 21.95
C PHE A 138 19.17 -15.20 22.84
N PRO A 139 19.51 -14.65 24.01
CA PRO A 139 20.56 -15.23 24.82
C PRO A 139 20.10 -16.61 25.31
N ASP A 140 20.78 -17.66 24.85
CA ASP A 140 20.67 -19.05 25.33
C ASP A 140 20.85 -19.15 26.88
N GLN A 141 21.29 -18.07 27.52
CA GLN A 141 21.56 -17.97 28.95
C GLN A 141 20.31 -17.92 29.85
N LEU A 142 19.10 -17.72 29.30
CA LEU A 142 17.86 -17.76 30.12
C LEU A 142 17.51 -19.17 30.64
N ILE A 143 18.28 -20.20 30.26
CA ILE A 143 18.16 -21.57 30.79
C ILE A 143 18.88 -21.74 32.16
N ILE A 144 19.67 -20.76 32.62
CA ILE A 144 20.41 -20.85 33.89
C ILE A 144 19.71 -20.04 35.00
N LEU A 145 18.55 -20.50 35.46
CA LEU A 145 17.94 -20.00 36.71
C LEU A 145 17.78 -21.09 37.78
N ASN A 146 17.81 -22.37 37.43
CA ASN A 146 17.65 -23.48 38.38
C ASN A 146 18.80 -23.61 39.41
N GLU A 147 20.06 -23.36 39.03
CA GLU A 147 21.20 -23.52 39.95
C GLU A 147 21.38 -22.33 40.91
N GLN A 148 21.05 -21.12 40.47
CA GLN A 148 21.18 -19.91 41.29
C GLN A 148 20.06 -19.80 42.33
N GLU A 149 18.85 -20.27 42.01
CA GLU A 149 17.72 -20.30 42.95
C GLU A 149 17.94 -21.31 44.08
N MET A 150 18.63 -22.43 43.82
CA MET A 150 19.05 -23.39 44.86
C MET A 150 20.05 -22.79 45.88
N ASN A 151 20.85 -21.80 45.48
CA ASN A 151 21.77 -21.13 46.41
C ASN A 151 21.06 -20.17 47.37
N ILE A 152 19.81 -19.77 47.10
CA ILE A 152 19.01 -18.95 48.04
C ILE A 152 18.62 -19.80 49.26
N LEU A 153 18.33 -21.09 49.06
CA LEU A 153 18.06 -22.03 50.14
C LEU A 153 19.30 -22.30 51.01
N LYS A 154 20.51 -22.26 50.42
CA LYS A 154 21.79 -22.38 51.15
C LYS A 154 22.16 -21.16 52.02
N ARG A 155 21.43 -20.05 51.90
CA ARG A 155 21.70 -18.80 52.66
C ARG A 155 20.85 -18.65 53.92
N ILE A 156 20.04 -19.65 54.29
CA ILE A 156 19.31 -19.64 55.55
C ILE A 156 20.31 -19.87 56.70
N PRO A 157 20.50 -18.90 57.61
CA PRO A 157 21.45 -19.03 58.70
C PRO A 157 20.84 -19.94 59.78
N ASN A 158 21.03 -21.25 59.60
CA ASN A 158 20.99 -22.33 60.62
C ASN A 158 21.27 -23.74 60.05
N ALA A 159 21.72 -23.87 58.80
CA ALA A 159 22.01 -25.16 58.16
C ALA A 159 23.36 -25.80 58.60
N GLN A 160 23.67 -25.80 59.90
CA GLN A 160 24.79 -26.57 60.47
C GLN A 160 24.35 -27.88 61.16
N GLN A 161 23.12 -28.32 60.92
CA GLN A 161 22.66 -29.66 61.28
C GLN A 161 22.28 -30.40 60.00
N ASP A 162 22.90 -31.57 59.78
CA ASP A 162 22.75 -32.50 58.65
C ASP A 162 22.00 -31.95 57.43
N GLU A 163 22.73 -31.60 56.36
CA GLU A 163 22.17 -30.97 55.14
C GLU A 163 20.98 -31.73 54.53
N ASN A 164 20.92 -33.06 54.67
CA ASN A 164 19.77 -33.86 54.22
C ASN A 164 18.55 -33.75 55.16
N SER A 165 18.77 -33.63 56.47
CA SER A 165 17.72 -33.52 57.48
C SER A 165 16.97 -32.19 57.40
N LEU A 166 17.68 -31.10 57.12
CA LEU A 166 17.09 -29.75 57.06
C LEU A 166 16.32 -29.51 55.74
N LEU A 167 16.80 -30.08 54.64
CA LEU A 167 16.08 -30.08 53.36
C LEU A 167 14.78 -30.91 53.47
N ASP A 168 14.86 -32.10 54.07
CA ASP A 168 13.68 -32.95 54.35
C ASP A 168 12.71 -32.27 55.31
N LEU A 169 13.19 -31.54 56.32
CA LEU A 169 12.35 -30.78 57.25
C LEU A 169 11.67 -29.58 56.56
N ILE A 170 12.39 -28.81 55.73
CA ILE A 170 11.82 -27.70 54.95
C ILE A 170 10.81 -28.21 53.92
N LEU A 171 11.12 -29.32 53.24
CA LEU A 171 10.20 -30.00 52.32
C LEU A 171 9.07 -30.74 53.04
N SER A 172 9.14 -30.97 54.36
CA SER A 172 8.02 -31.51 55.15
C SER A 172 7.00 -30.43 55.57
N ILE A 173 7.37 -29.15 55.47
CA ILE A 173 6.46 -28.04 55.73
C ILE A 173 5.57 -27.84 54.51
N GLN A 174 4.28 -28.13 54.64
CA GLN A 174 3.28 -28.09 53.56
C GLN A 174 3.38 -26.84 52.68
N LYS A 175 3.55 -25.65 53.29
CA LYS A 175 3.68 -24.38 52.56
C LYS A 175 4.87 -24.33 51.59
N PHE A 176 5.98 -25.00 51.91
CA PHE A 176 7.15 -25.07 51.05
C PHE A 176 6.97 -26.12 49.94
N GLN A 177 6.27 -27.24 50.19
CA GLN A 177 5.88 -28.16 49.12
C GLN A 177 4.97 -27.48 48.10
N ASP A 178 3.97 -26.74 48.56
CA ASP A 178 3.03 -26.02 47.70
C ASP A 178 3.78 -24.96 46.86
N LEU A 179 4.72 -24.23 47.46
CA LEU A 179 5.56 -23.26 46.76
C LEU A 179 6.48 -23.93 45.72
N TYR A 180 7.12 -25.05 46.08
CA TYR A 180 8.02 -25.78 45.18
C TYR A 180 7.27 -26.37 43.99
N GLN A 181 6.09 -26.96 44.22
CA GLN A 181 5.20 -27.42 43.16
C GLN A 181 4.78 -26.27 42.25
N LEU A 182 4.43 -25.11 42.81
CA LEU A 182 4.04 -23.94 42.04
C LEU A 182 5.18 -23.39 41.18
N ILE A 183 6.41 -23.36 41.70
CA ILE A 183 7.62 -22.99 40.95
C ILE A 183 7.85 -23.98 39.81
N THR A 184 7.77 -25.28 40.09
CA THR A 184 7.96 -26.34 39.09
C THR A 184 6.94 -26.24 37.96
N ILE A 185 5.65 -26.06 38.29
CA ILE A 185 4.58 -25.88 37.30
C ILE A 185 4.83 -24.65 36.44
N ARG A 186 5.24 -23.52 37.05
CA ARG A 186 5.56 -22.29 36.31
C ARG A 186 6.78 -22.46 35.41
N ALA A 187 7.83 -23.15 35.87
CA ALA A 187 9.01 -23.43 35.08
C ALA A 187 8.67 -24.28 33.84
N THR A 188 7.89 -25.35 34.01
CA THR A 188 7.42 -26.19 32.91
C THR A 188 6.56 -25.41 31.91
N ASN A 189 5.63 -24.59 32.41
CA ASN A 189 4.80 -23.74 31.55
C ASN A 189 5.64 -22.73 30.76
N ASN A 190 6.65 -22.12 31.39
CA ASN A 190 7.57 -21.21 30.73
C ASN A 190 8.36 -21.92 29.62
N GLN A 191 8.80 -23.16 29.86
CA GLN A 191 9.50 -23.96 28.85
C GLN A 191 8.59 -24.28 27.65
N ILE A 192 7.32 -24.64 27.89
CA ILE A 192 6.34 -24.87 26.80
C ILE A 192 6.10 -23.59 26.01
N ILE A 193 5.97 -22.44 26.68
CA ILE A 193 5.81 -21.14 26.02
C ILE A 193 7.05 -20.82 25.19
N HIS A 194 8.25 -21.08 25.71
CA HIS A 194 9.51 -20.86 25.00
C HIS A 194 9.59 -21.66 23.69
N GLU A 195 9.28 -22.96 23.73
CA GLU A 195 9.26 -23.79 22.51
C GLU A 195 8.24 -23.27 21.48
N LYS A 196 7.05 -22.85 21.92
CA LYS A 196 6.05 -22.24 21.03
C LYS A 196 6.52 -20.92 20.41
N VAL A 197 7.21 -20.08 21.18
CA VAL A 197 7.78 -18.83 20.66
C VAL A 197 8.84 -19.12 19.60
N LYS A 198 9.68 -20.13 19.82
CA LYS A 198 10.70 -20.57 18.87
C LYS A 198 10.10 -21.12 17.58
N GLU A 199 9.03 -21.90 17.68
CA GLU A 199 8.27 -22.38 16.52
C GLU A 199 7.67 -21.21 15.72
N ASN A 200 6.99 -20.28 16.40
CA ASN A 200 6.44 -19.07 15.78
C ASN A 200 7.51 -18.21 15.10
N GLN A 201 8.68 -18.05 15.72
CA GLN A 201 9.79 -17.32 15.11
C GLN A 201 10.28 -17.96 13.81
N ASN A 202 10.35 -19.30 13.77
CA ASN A 202 10.73 -20.02 12.56
C ASN A 202 9.67 -19.87 11.45
N ASP A 203 8.39 -19.92 11.81
CA ASP A 203 7.29 -19.73 10.85
C ASP A 203 7.26 -18.29 10.32
N ILE A 204 7.44 -17.29 11.17
CA ILE A 204 7.58 -15.89 10.76
C ILE A 204 8.76 -15.72 9.81
N ARG A 205 9.90 -16.37 10.08
CA ARG A 205 11.07 -16.32 9.20
C ARG A 205 10.77 -16.94 7.83
N LYS A 206 10.05 -18.07 7.76
CA LYS A 206 9.61 -18.67 6.50
C LYS A 206 8.66 -17.75 5.74
N LEU A 207 7.61 -17.25 6.40
CA LEU A 207 6.64 -16.32 5.83
C LEU A 207 7.31 -15.06 5.26
N LYS A 208 8.31 -14.52 5.95
CA LYS A 208 9.09 -13.37 5.47
C LYS A 208 9.83 -13.69 4.16
N ASN A 209 10.45 -14.87 4.07
CA ASN A 209 11.14 -15.30 2.86
C ASN A 209 10.15 -15.51 1.70
N ASP A 210 8.99 -16.11 1.98
CA ASP A 210 7.95 -16.32 0.97
C ASP A 210 7.38 -14.99 0.44
N LEU A 211 7.12 -14.03 1.34
CA LEU A 211 6.72 -12.66 0.98
C LEU A 211 7.78 -11.97 0.10
N GLN A 212 9.06 -12.11 0.44
CA GLN A 212 10.13 -11.54 -0.37
C GLN A 212 10.17 -12.16 -1.78
N ASN A 213 9.95 -13.47 -1.90
CA ASN A 213 9.91 -14.15 -3.19
C ASN A 213 8.72 -13.66 -4.04
N ILE A 214 7.53 -13.53 -3.44
CA ILE A 214 6.34 -13.00 -4.12
C ILE A 214 6.57 -11.56 -4.56
N TYR A 215 7.15 -10.73 -3.69
CA TYR A 215 7.47 -9.35 -4.00
C TYR A 215 8.42 -9.23 -5.21
N ASN A 216 9.49 -10.03 -5.22
CA ASN A 216 10.44 -10.05 -6.34
C ASN A 216 9.76 -10.49 -7.66
N GLN A 217 8.87 -11.49 -7.62
CA GLN A 217 8.08 -11.92 -8.78
C GLN A 217 7.13 -10.82 -9.28
N PHE A 218 6.49 -10.10 -8.36
CA PHE A 218 5.63 -8.97 -8.71
C PHE A 218 6.41 -7.84 -9.38
N GLN A 219 7.58 -7.48 -8.84
CA GLN A 219 8.47 -6.48 -9.46
C GLN A 219 8.89 -6.89 -10.88
N GLN A 220 9.25 -8.16 -11.08
CA GLN A 220 9.60 -8.66 -12.41
C GLN A 220 8.41 -8.55 -13.38
N THR A 221 7.22 -8.94 -12.93
CA THR A 221 6.00 -8.84 -13.74
C THR A 221 5.68 -7.39 -14.12
N GLN A 222 5.91 -6.44 -13.20
CA GLN A 222 5.70 -5.02 -13.47
C GLN A 222 6.64 -4.50 -14.57
N LEU A 223 7.91 -4.92 -14.56
CA LEU A 223 8.86 -4.59 -15.62
C LEU A 223 8.44 -5.19 -16.95
N ASP A 224 8.00 -6.45 -16.96
CA ASP A 224 7.54 -7.12 -18.18
C ASP A 224 6.32 -6.41 -18.78
N VAL A 225 5.37 -5.97 -17.94
CA VAL A 225 4.21 -5.19 -18.36
C VAL A 225 4.63 -3.83 -18.94
N GLN A 226 5.58 -3.12 -18.32
CA GLN A 226 6.08 -1.85 -18.84
C GLN A 226 6.74 -2.02 -20.21
N ILE A 227 7.53 -3.09 -20.41
CA ILE A 227 8.13 -3.43 -21.70
C ILE A 227 7.04 -3.68 -22.73
N LEU A 228 6.02 -4.47 -22.40
CA LEU A 228 4.90 -4.75 -23.30
C LEU A 228 4.11 -3.49 -23.66
N ILE A 229 3.81 -2.61 -22.68
CA ILE A 229 3.17 -1.32 -22.94
C ILE A 229 4.02 -0.48 -23.88
N SER A 230 5.34 -0.40 -23.66
CA SER A 230 6.23 0.32 -24.55
C SER A 230 6.24 -0.26 -25.97
N GLN A 231 6.21 -1.58 -26.12
CA GLN A 231 6.11 -2.25 -27.41
C GLN A 231 4.78 -1.95 -28.10
N CYS A 232 3.66 -2.03 -27.37
CA CYS A 232 2.34 -1.68 -27.87
C CYS A 232 2.29 -0.22 -28.31
N ASN A 233 2.83 0.71 -27.53
CA ASN A 233 2.90 2.13 -27.90
C ASN A 233 3.76 2.36 -29.14
N ASN A 234 4.90 1.67 -29.26
CA ASN A 234 5.74 1.74 -30.45
C ASN A 234 5.02 1.23 -31.71
N ILE A 235 4.27 0.13 -31.59
CA ILE A 235 3.44 -0.41 -32.68
C ILE A 235 2.32 0.58 -33.01
N GLN A 236 1.59 1.08 -32.01
CA GLN A 236 0.51 2.05 -32.19
C GLN A 236 1.01 3.32 -32.86
N ASN A 237 2.18 3.84 -32.47
CA ASN A 237 2.79 5.01 -33.10
C ASN A 237 3.19 4.73 -34.55
N LYS A 238 3.83 3.58 -34.81
CA LYS A 238 4.26 3.17 -36.17
C LYS A 238 3.08 3.02 -37.14
N PHE A 239 1.95 2.54 -36.65
CA PHE A 239 0.72 2.37 -37.44
C PHE A 239 -0.31 3.48 -37.18
N SER A 240 0.10 4.57 -36.53
CA SER A 240 -0.78 5.71 -36.33
C SER A 240 -1.09 6.36 -37.67
N ASN A 241 -2.32 6.86 -37.83
CA ASN A 241 -2.71 7.57 -39.05
C ASN A 241 -1.77 8.76 -39.34
N GLN A 242 -1.22 9.40 -38.31
CA GLN A 242 -0.24 10.49 -38.45
C GLN A 242 1.10 10.02 -39.03
N GLU A 243 1.65 8.91 -38.52
CA GLU A 243 2.92 8.37 -39.02
C GLU A 243 2.77 7.75 -40.41
N LEU A 244 1.64 7.09 -40.67
CA LEU A 244 1.30 6.59 -42.00
C LEU A 244 1.16 7.73 -43.01
N LEU A 245 0.52 8.85 -42.62
CA LEU A 245 0.41 10.05 -43.45
C LEU A 245 1.80 10.63 -43.76
N ARG A 246 2.68 10.74 -42.75
CA ARG A 246 4.05 11.22 -42.91
C ARG A 246 4.86 10.36 -43.89
N LEU A 247 4.77 9.03 -43.77
CA LEU A 247 5.45 8.10 -44.68
C LEU A 247 4.91 8.21 -46.10
N LEU A 248 3.61 8.39 -46.25
CA LEU A 248 2.93 8.51 -47.53
C LEU A 248 3.31 9.82 -48.23
N GLN A 249 3.35 10.94 -47.51
CA GLN A 249 3.85 12.23 -48.00
C GLN A 249 5.30 12.12 -48.48
N SER A 250 6.18 11.51 -47.69
CA SER A 250 7.58 11.29 -48.11
C SER A 250 7.70 10.44 -49.38
N LYS A 251 6.84 9.43 -49.57
CA LYS A 251 6.81 8.64 -50.81
C LYS A 251 6.28 9.45 -51.99
N LYS A 252 5.26 10.28 -51.79
CA LYS A 252 4.72 11.17 -52.82
C LYS A 252 5.77 12.17 -53.29
N GLU A 253 6.47 12.82 -52.37
CA GLU A 253 7.55 13.77 -52.68
C GLU A 253 8.66 13.10 -53.51
N LYS A 254 9.06 11.87 -53.17
CA LYS A 254 10.03 11.10 -53.96
C LYS A 254 9.54 10.79 -55.36
N LEU A 255 8.28 10.37 -55.52
CA LEU A 255 7.69 10.12 -56.84
C LEU A 255 7.58 11.40 -57.67
N GLU A 256 7.25 12.52 -57.04
CA GLU A 256 7.21 13.83 -57.69
C GLU A 256 8.60 14.26 -58.17
N GLN A 257 9.64 14.09 -57.34
CA GLN A 257 11.03 14.34 -57.74
C GLN A 257 11.45 13.46 -58.93
N ILE A 258 11.12 12.17 -58.92
CA ILE A 258 11.38 11.26 -60.05
C ILE A 258 10.61 11.71 -61.30
N GLY A 259 9.37 12.17 -61.14
CA GLY A 259 8.56 12.73 -62.22
C GLY A 259 9.17 14.00 -62.81
N GLN A 260 9.63 14.93 -61.98
CA GLN A 260 10.30 16.15 -62.42
C GLN A 260 11.61 15.85 -63.16
N GLN A 261 12.35 14.83 -62.72
CA GLN A 261 13.56 14.37 -63.40
C GLN A 261 13.28 13.87 -64.82
N PHE A 262 12.12 13.26 -65.09
CA PHE A 262 11.73 12.86 -66.45
C PHE A 262 11.67 14.05 -67.41
N TYR A 263 11.06 15.17 -66.99
CA TYR A 263 10.94 16.39 -67.81
C TYR A 263 12.29 17.09 -68.04
N SER A 264 13.28 16.83 -67.19
CA SER A 264 14.62 17.42 -67.29
C SER A 264 15.61 16.62 -68.14
N LYS A 265 15.27 15.39 -68.54
CA LYS A 265 16.18 14.53 -69.32
C LYS A 265 16.16 14.93 -70.81
N PRO A 266 17.34 15.08 -71.46
CA PRO A 266 17.40 15.24 -72.91
C PRO A 266 16.82 13.99 -73.59
N GLN A 267 16.05 14.18 -74.67
CA GLN A 267 15.42 13.08 -75.41
C GLN A 267 16.47 12.05 -75.87
N SER A 268 16.29 10.78 -75.51
CA SER A 268 17.19 9.70 -75.97
C SER A 268 17.00 9.46 -77.47
N ALA A 269 18.07 9.22 -78.21
CA ALA A 269 17.99 8.99 -79.67
C ALA A 269 17.36 7.64 -80.06
N ASN A 270 17.24 6.70 -79.12
CA ASN A 270 16.67 5.38 -79.32
C ASN A 270 15.17 5.34 -78.94
N PHE A 271 14.34 4.86 -79.87
CA PHE A 271 12.89 4.79 -79.74
C PHE A 271 12.43 3.77 -78.68
N GLU A 272 13.08 2.61 -78.59
CA GLU A 272 12.73 1.58 -77.59
C GLU A 272 13.02 2.06 -76.16
N ASP A 273 14.10 2.81 -75.98
CA ASP A 273 14.45 3.41 -74.68
C ASP A 273 13.49 4.53 -74.28
N GLN A 274 12.98 5.31 -75.26
CA GLN A 274 11.95 6.31 -75.00
C GLN A 274 10.63 5.68 -74.56
N GLU A 275 10.21 4.60 -75.22
CA GLU A 275 8.97 3.90 -74.89
C GLU A 275 9.04 3.29 -73.47
N LEU A 276 10.18 2.70 -73.10
CA LEU A 276 10.40 2.16 -71.75
C LEU A 276 10.39 3.26 -70.68
N LEU A 277 11.08 4.38 -70.91
CA LEU A 277 11.11 5.51 -70.00
C LEU A 277 9.72 6.14 -69.82
N TYR A 278 8.94 6.24 -70.91
CA TYR A 278 7.58 6.75 -70.86
C TYR A 278 6.65 5.82 -70.08
N LYS A 279 6.73 4.50 -70.27
CA LYS A 279 5.98 3.51 -69.47
C LYS A 279 6.33 3.60 -67.98
N GLN A 280 7.61 3.74 -67.64
CA GLN A 280 8.04 3.92 -66.25
C GLN A 280 7.52 5.22 -65.64
N PHE A 281 7.52 6.32 -66.40
CA PHE A 281 6.96 7.59 -65.98
C PHE A 281 5.44 7.50 -65.70
N LEU A 282 4.67 6.90 -66.62
CA LEU A 282 3.24 6.69 -66.43
C LEU A 282 2.92 5.83 -65.21
N ASN A 283 3.71 4.76 -64.97
CA ASN A 283 3.57 3.94 -63.77
C ASN A 283 3.84 4.74 -62.49
N ASN A 284 4.91 5.53 -62.45
CA ASN A 284 5.23 6.39 -61.30
C ASN A 284 4.13 7.44 -61.06
N ARG A 285 3.55 8.00 -62.13
CA ARG A 285 2.46 8.98 -62.03
C ARG A 285 1.15 8.35 -61.54
N THR A 286 0.87 7.13 -61.96
CA THR A 286 -0.27 6.35 -61.49
C THR A 286 -0.14 6.05 -60.00
N GLU A 287 1.03 5.61 -59.54
CA GLU A 287 1.32 5.39 -58.12
C GLU A 287 1.27 6.69 -57.29
N TYR A 288 1.72 7.83 -57.84
CA TYR A 288 1.59 9.13 -57.19
C TYR A 288 0.12 9.48 -56.89
N HIS A 289 -0.76 9.40 -57.90
CA HIS A 289 -2.19 9.71 -57.73
C HIS A 289 -2.92 8.69 -56.85
N ARG A 290 -2.45 7.44 -56.84
CA ARG A 290 -2.92 6.43 -55.90
C ARG A 290 -2.62 6.84 -54.45
N TYR A 291 -1.38 7.27 -54.16
CA TYR A 291 -1.05 7.76 -52.81
C TYR A 291 -1.82 9.03 -52.47
N GLU A 292 -1.97 9.97 -53.40
CA GLU A 292 -2.77 11.19 -53.20
C GLU A 292 -4.22 10.89 -52.79
N SER A 293 -4.84 9.89 -53.41
CA SER A 293 -6.20 9.46 -53.05
C SER A 293 -6.26 8.90 -51.62
N ILE A 294 -5.25 8.11 -51.23
CA ILE A 294 -5.15 7.54 -49.88
C ILE A 294 -4.88 8.63 -48.82
N GLU A 295 -4.08 9.64 -49.16
CA GLU A 295 -3.79 10.79 -48.28
C GLU A 295 -5.06 11.57 -47.91
N ILE A 296 -5.93 11.81 -48.90
CA ILE A 296 -7.20 12.52 -48.71
C ILE A 296 -8.08 11.76 -47.71
N VAL A 297 -8.21 10.44 -47.88
CA VAL A 297 -8.99 9.58 -46.97
C VAL A 297 -8.41 9.61 -45.56
N LEU A 298 -7.10 9.40 -45.40
CA LEU A 298 -6.44 9.43 -44.09
C LEU A 298 -6.58 10.79 -43.39
N THR A 299 -6.51 11.89 -44.14
CA THR A 299 -6.65 13.25 -43.61
C THR A 299 -8.08 13.49 -43.11
N GLN A 300 -9.08 13.00 -43.84
CA GLN A 300 -10.49 13.07 -43.42
C GLN A 300 -10.71 12.27 -42.14
N ASP A 301 -10.19 11.04 -42.06
CA ASP A 301 -10.31 10.19 -40.87
C ASP A 301 -9.64 10.82 -39.63
N ILE A 302 -8.45 11.42 -39.77
CA ILE A 302 -7.76 12.13 -38.68
C ILE A 302 -8.60 13.33 -38.18
N ASN A 303 -9.19 14.08 -39.10
CA ASN A 303 -10.01 15.24 -38.74
C ASN A 303 -11.32 14.83 -38.06
N GLN A 304 -11.93 13.73 -38.49
CA GLN A 304 -13.13 13.17 -37.85
C GLN A 304 -12.85 12.67 -36.43
N GLN A 305 -11.71 11.99 -36.21
CA GLN A 305 -11.30 11.57 -34.87
C GLN A 305 -11.08 12.75 -33.92
N LYS A 306 -10.52 13.87 -34.41
CA LYS A 306 -10.36 15.09 -33.60
C LYS A 306 -11.69 15.72 -33.20
N SER A 307 -12.70 15.67 -34.05
CA SER A 307 -14.04 16.22 -33.77
C SER A 307 -14.87 15.39 -32.78
N GLN A 308 -14.48 14.15 -32.48
CA GLN A 308 -15.19 13.27 -31.53
C GLN A 308 -14.67 13.37 -30.09
N ILE A 309 -13.58 14.12 -29.85
CA ILE A 309 -12.92 14.27 -28.53
C ILE A 309 -13.36 15.59 -27.83
N ILE A 310 -14.29 16.36 -28.43
CA ILE A 310 -14.88 17.59 -27.89
C ILE A 310 -16.33 17.31 -27.47
#